data_AF-A0A2X1PPS1-F1
#
_entry.id   AF-A0A2X1PPS1-F1
#
_cell.length_a   1.000
_cell.length_b   1.000
_cell.length_c   1.000
_cell.angle_alpha   90.00
_cell.angle_beta   90.00
_cell.angle_gamma   90.00
#
_symmetry.space_group_name_H-M   'P 1'
#
loop_
_entity.id
_entity.type
_entity.pdbx_description
1 polymer ?
#
loop_
_entity_poly.entity_id
_entity_poly.type
_entity_poly.pdbx_seq_one_letter_code
_entity_poly.pdbx_strand_id
1 'polypeptide(L)'
;MLQQVADLDYVFVQVGGGGLAAGVAMLLKQFMPEIKIIGVESKDSACLKAALDKGEPTDLTHVGLFADGVAVKRIGDETFRLCQQYLDDMVLVDSDEVCAAMKDLF
;
A
#
# COMPACT_ATOMS: atom_id res chain seq x y z
N MET A 1 -12.69 -11.55 1.22
CA MET A 1 -12.48 -11.07 -0.17
C MET A 1 -12.65 -12.18 -1.19
N LEU A 2 -11.72 -13.14 -1.34
CA LEU A 2 -11.80 -14.21 -2.35
C LEU A 2 -13.09 -15.04 -2.33
N GLN A 3 -13.62 -15.33 -1.14
CA GLN A 3 -14.88 -16.08 -1.00
C GLN A 3 -16.14 -15.23 -1.21
N GLN A 4 -16.01 -13.91 -1.24
CA GLN A 4 -17.14 -12.97 -1.28
C GLN A 4 -17.36 -12.40 -2.68
N VAL A 5 -16.29 -12.19 -3.44
CA VAL A 5 -16.34 -11.65 -4.80
C VAL A 5 -15.33 -12.40 -5.66
N ALA A 6 -15.83 -13.09 -6.69
CA ALA A 6 -15.05 -13.98 -7.53
C ALA A 6 -14.43 -13.29 -8.76
N ASP A 7 -14.90 -12.08 -9.09
CA ASP A 7 -14.48 -11.34 -10.28
C ASP A 7 -14.06 -9.93 -9.85
N LEU A 8 -12.78 -9.78 -9.52
CA LEU A 8 -12.18 -8.52 -9.10
C LEU A 8 -11.06 -8.16 -10.06
N ASP A 9 -11.16 -6.98 -10.64
CA ASP A 9 -10.12 -6.44 -11.52
C ASP A 9 -9.00 -5.76 -10.72
N TYR A 10 -9.36 -4.98 -9.69
CA TYR A 10 -8.44 -4.16 -8.90
C TYR A 10 -8.69 -4.29 -7.39
N VAL A 11 -7.60 -4.25 -6.63
CA VAL A 11 -7.61 -4.12 -5.17
C VAL A 11 -6.67 -3.00 -4.78
N PHE A 12 -7.20 -2.02 -4.05
CA PHE A 12 -6.43 -0.95 -3.43
C PHE A 12 -6.17 -1.34 -1.98
N VAL A 13 -4.92 -1.27 -1.54
CA VAL A 13 -4.51 -1.65 -0.18
C VAL A 13 -3.62 -0.59 0.44
N GLN A 14 -3.94 -0.14 1.64
CA GLN A 14 -3.09 0.84 2.33
C GLN A 14 -1.71 0.26 2.68
N VAL A 15 -0.69 1.10 2.63
CA VAL A 15 0.68 0.74 2.95
C VAL A 15 1.20 1.65 4.06
N GLY A 16 1.57 1.02 5.19
CA GLY A 16 2.45 1.60 6.21
C GLY A 16 3.74 0.78 6.25
N GLY A 17 3.87 -0.13 7.22
CA GLY A 17 4.98 -1.09 7.27
C GLY A 17 4.93 -2.20 6.21
N GLY A 18 3.92 -2.19 5.33
CA GLY A 18 3.77 -3.11 4.19
C GLY A 18 3.21 -4.49 4.52
N GLY A 19 3.00 -4.85 5.79
CA GLY A 19 2.55 -6.20 6.17
C GLY A 19 1.21 -6.59 5.54
N LEU A 20 0.21 -5.69 5.59
CA LEU A 20 -1.10 -5.93 4.98
C LEU A 20 -0.99 -6.06 3.47
N ALA A 21 -0.33 -5.09 2.81
CA ALA A 21 -0.18 -5.08 1.36
C ALA A 21 0.58 -6.31 0.86
N ALA A 22 1.71 -6.67 1.47
CA ALA A 22 2.48 -7.84 1.12
C ALA A 22 1.67 -9.14 1.28
N GLY A 23 0.99 -9.31 2.41
CA GLY A 23 0.20 -10.52 2.69
C GLY A 23 -0.99 -10.68 1.76
N VAL A 24 -1.76 -9.60 1.56
CA VAL A 24 -2.89 -9.58 0.62
C VAL A 24 -2.40 -9.80 -0.81
N ALA A 25 -1.34 -9.11 -1.23
CA ALA A 25 -0.83 -9.23 -2.58
C ALA A 25 -0.35 -10.64 -2.91
N MET A 26 0.48 -11.22 -2.03
CA MET A 26 0.95 -12.59 -2.17
C MET A 26 -0.22 -13.58 -2.27
N LEU A 27 -1.20 -13.49 -1.35
CA LEU A 27 -2.33 -14.42 -1.34
C LEU A 27 -3.18 -14.27 -2.60
N LEU A 28 -3.53 -13.06 -3.00
CA LEU A 28 -4.40 -12.83 -4.16
C LEU A 28 -3.72 -13.24 -5.46
N LYS A 29 -2.44 -12.93 -5.65
CA LYS A 29 -1.69 -13.33 -6.84
C LYS A 29 -1.55 -14.86 -6.98
N GLN A 30 -1.65 -15.62 -5.88
CA GLN A 30 -1.67 -17.09 -5.95
C GLN A 30 -2.98 -17.67 -6.49
N PHE A 31 -4.12 -17.03 -6.20
CA PHE A 31 -5.44 -17.54 -6.60
C PHE A 31 -6.02 -16.84 -7.83
N MET A 32 -5.68 -15.57 -8.05
CA MET A 32 -6.16 -14.71 -9.13
C MET A 32 -4.98 -13.90 -9.68
N PRO A 33 -4.07 -14.51 -10.47
CA PRO A 33 -2.81 -13.88 -10.87
C PRO A 33 -2.99 -12.59 -11.69
N GLU A 34 -4.11 -12.48 -12.42
CA GLU A 34 -4.43 -11.34 -13.28
C GLU A 34 -4.94 -10.11 -12.50
N ILE A 35 -5.35 -10.27 -11.24
CA ILE A 35 -5.84 -9.14 -10.43
C ILE A 35 -4.77 -8.06 -10.30
N LYS A 36 -5.16 -6.80 -10.38
CA LYS A 36 -4.26 -5.66 -10.16
C LYS A 36 -4.29 -5.21 -8.72
N ILE A 37 -3.12 -5.15 -8.09
CA ILE A 37 -2.99 -4.81 -6.67
C ILE A 37 -2.21 -3.51 -6.55
N ILE A 38 -2.89 -2.48 -6.11
CA ILE A 38 -2.39 -1.10 -6.06
C ILE A 38 -2.18 -0.72 -4.60
N GLY A 39 -0.94 -0.44 -4.23
CA GLY A 39 -0.64 0.09 -2.91
C GLY A 39 -1.03 1.56 -2.80
N VAL A 40 -1.55 1.96 -1.65
CA VAL A 40 -1.96 3.35 -1.37
C VAL A 40 -1.15 3.87 -0.19
N GLU A 41 -0.40 4.95 -0.40
CA GLU A 41 0.34 5.66 0.66
C GLU A 41 -0.13 7.11 0.79
N SER A 42 -0.01 7.68 1.99
CA SER A 42 -0.09 9.13 2.15
C SER A 42 1.16 9.78 1.57
N LYS A 43 1.02 10.90 0.85
CA LYS A 43 2.14 11.70 0.33
C LYS A 43 3.15 12.07 1.42
N ASP A 44 2.68 12.28 2.65
CA ASP A 44 3.53 12.69 3.78
C ASP A 44 4.23 11.52 4.49
N SER A 45 3.91 10.27 4.14
CA SER A 45 4.49 9.07 4.76
C SER A 45 4.75 7.93 3.76
N ALA A 46 5.09 8.28 2.51
CA ALA A 46 5.24 7.36 1.38
C ALA A 46 6.55 6.53 1.42
N CYS A 47 6.70 5.67 2.41
CA CYS A 47 7.94 4.94 2.68
C CYS A 47 8.22 3.83 1.65
N LEU A 48 7.19 3.13 1.17
CA LEU A 48 7.34 2.11 0.13
C LEU A 48 7.66 2.76 -1.20
N LYS A 49 6.99 3.86 -1.58
CA LYS A 49 7.30 4.58 -2.82
C LYS A 49 8.76 5.05 -2.81
N ALA A 50 9.21 5.66 -1.72
CA ALA A 50 10.61 6.09 -1.58
C ALA A 50 11.60 4.91 -1.67
N ALA A 51 11.25 3.75 -1.10
CA ALA A 51 12.07 2.54 -1.18
C ALA A 51 12.10 1.93 -2.59
N LEU A 52 10.96 1.93 -3.30
CA LEU A 52 10.85 1.45 -4.68
C LEU A 52 11.69 2.30 -5.63
N ASP A 53 11.62 3.63 -5.48
CA ASP A 53 12.37 4.58 -6.32
C ASP A 53 13.90 4.44 -6.12
N LYS A 54 14.34 4.03 -4.92
CA LYS A 54 15.75 3.76 -4.59
C LYS A 54 16.19 2.32 -4.82
N GLY A 55 15.24 1.40 -4.98
CA GLY A 55 15.49 -0.04 -5.07
C GLY A 55 15.80 -0.73 -3.74
N GLU A 56 15.74 -0.04 -2.61
CA GLU A 56 16.03 -0.60 -1.28
C GLU A 56 15.23 0.10 -0.15
N PRO A 57 14.92 -0.60 0.96
CA PRO A 57 14.23 -0.01 2.10
C PRO A 57 14.98 1.20 2.68
N THR A 58 14.35 2.36 2.61
CA THR A 58 14.96 3.66 2.92
C THR A 58 14.17 4.37 4.02
N ASP A 59 14.89 5.05 4.91
CA ASP A 59 14.32 5.98 5.88
C ASP A 59 13.82 7.27 5.21
N LEU A 60 12.56 7.64 5.48
CA LEU A 60 12.07 8.99 5.23
C LEU A 60 12.70 10.00 6.20
N THR A 61 12.92 11.24 5.73
CA THR A 61 13.43 12.33 6.59
C THR A 61 12.36 12.86 7.53
N HIS A 62 11.10 12.86 7.09
CA HIS A 62 9.93 13.28 7.85
C HIS A 62 8.75 12.35 7.56
N VAL A 63 7.82 12.27 8.51
CA VAL A 63 6.60 11.44 8.42
C VAL A 63 5.43 12.29 8.91
N GLY A 64 4.42 12.47 8.06
CA GLY A 64 3.16 13.11 8.43
C GLY A 64 2.35 12.24 9.40
N LEU A 65 1.64 12.88 10.32
CA LEU A 65 0.88 12.21 11.39
C LEU A 65 -0.63 12.20 11.15
N PHE A 66 -1.11 12.67 10.00
CA PHE A 66 -2.54 12.73 9.69
C PHE A 66 -3.16 11.33 9.62
N ALA A 67 -2.48 10.39 8.94
CA ALA A 67 -2.86 8.98 8.87
C ALA A 67 -1.87 8.16 9.73
N ASP A 68 -2.02 8.25 11.05
CA ASP A 68 -1.11 7.68 12.06
C ASP A 68 -0.85 6.17 11.90
N GLY A 69 -1.88 5.39 11.55
CA GLY A 69 -1.77 3.95 11.32
C GLY A 69 -0.86 3.55 10.15
N VAL A 70 -0.56 4.49 9.24
CA VAL A 70 0.38 4.31 8.12
C VAL A 70 1.58 5.25 8.18
N ALA A 71 1.75 6.00 9.28
CA ALA A 71 2.86 6.91 9.52
C ALA A 71 4.15 6.14 9.85
N VAL A 72 4.68 5.42 8.86
CA VAL A 72 5.86 4.57 9.00
C VAL A 72 7.05 5.20 8.28
N LYS A 73 8.19 5.31 8.98
CA LYS A 73 9.40 5.95 8.47
C LYS A 73 10.14 5.12 7.42
N ARG A 74 10.15 3.81 7.59
CA ARG A 74 10.86 2.85 6.74
C ARG A 74 10.05 1.58 6.61
N ILE A 75 9.85 1.14 5.38
CA ILE A 75 9.20 -0.12 5.06
C ILE A 75 10.00 -1.31 5.66
N GLY A 76 9.32 -2.40 6.04
CA GLY A 76 10.00 -3.61 6.48
C GLY A 76 10.78 -4.28 5.33
N ASP A 77 11.89 -4.95 5.65
CA ASP A 77 12.74 -5.56 4.61
C ASP A 77 12.02 -6.67 3.85
N GLU A 78 11.34 -7.56 4.58
CA GLU A 78 10.60 -8.67 3.97
C GLU A 78 9.33 -8.20 3.27
N THR A 79 8.64 -7.21 3.82
CA THR A 79 7.44 -6.64 3.19
C THR A 79 7.81 -5.87 1.94
N PHE A 80 8.94 -5.18 1.90
CA PHE A 80 9.46 -4.56 0.68
C PHE A 80 9.74 -5.59 -0.42
N ARG A 81 10.45 -6.69 -0.09
CA ARG A 81 10.74 -7.78 -1.03
C ARG A 81 9.46 -8.34 -1.65
N LEU A 82 8.44 -8.58 -0.83
CA LEU A 82 7.14 -9.09 -1.29
C LEU A 82 6.36 -8.04 -2.09
N CYS A 83 6.32 -6.79 -1.65
CA CYS A 83 5.65 -5.71 -2.36
C CYS A 83 6.26 -5.47 -3.75
N GLN A 84 7.60 -5.49 -3.88
CA GLN A 84 8.28 -5.43 -5.18
C GLN A 84 7.88 -6.58 -6.12
N GLN A 85 7.59 -7.76 -5.56
CA GLN A 85 7.25 -8.93 -6.34
C GLN A 85 5.78 -8.98 -6.75
N TYR A 86 4.87 -8.48 -5.91
CA TYR A 86 3.43 -8.76 -6.03
C TYR A 86 2.53 -7.54 -6.23
N LEU A 87 2.96 -6.32 -5.90
CA LEU A 87 2.19 -5.12 -6.22
C LEU A 87 2.38 -4.75 -7.69
N ASP A 88 1.30 -4.32 -8.34
CA ASP A 88 1.33 -3.87 -9.73
C ASP A 88 1.64 -2.37 -9.84
N ASP A 89 1.19 -1.56 -8.88
CA ASP A 89 1.42 -0.12 -8.88
C ASP A 89 1.26 0.50 -7.48
N MET A 90 1.56 1.79 -7.38
CA MET A 90 1.40 2.62 -6.19
C MET A 90 0.67 3.92 -6.54
N VAL A 91 -0.26 4.33 -5.68
CA VAL A 91 -0.87 5.66 -5.72
C VAL A 91 -0.61 6.40 -4.41
N LEU A 92 -0.39 7.71 -4.51
CA LEU A 92 -0.21 8.59 -3.37
C LEU A 92 -1.42 9.48 -3.20
N VAL A 93 -1.90 9.62 -1.96
CA VAL A 93 -3.03 10.47 -1.61
C VAL A 93 -2.62 11.52 -0.58
N ASP A 94 -3.23 12.70 -0.60
CA ASP A 94 -3.08 13.70 0.46
C ASP A 94 -4.19 13.63 1.51
N SER A 95 -4.05 14.47 2.55
CA SER A 95 -4.99 14.53 3.66
C SER A 95 -6.40 14.99 3.24
N ASP A 96 -6.52 15.80 2.18
CA ASP A 96 -7.81 16.27 1.68
C ASP A 96 -8.56 15.14 0.97
N GLU A 97 -7.84 14.34 0.16
CA GLU A 97 -8.38 13.12 -0.47
C GLU A 97 -8.82 12.08 0.58
N VAL A 98 -8.06 11.92 1.67
CA VAL A 98 -8.46 11.06 2.79
C VAL A 98 -9.71 11.61 3.49
N CYS A 99 -9.78 12.92 3.73
CA CYS A 99 -10.98 13.55 4.31
C CYS A 99 -12.22 13.38 3.43
N ALA A 100 -12.06 13.50 2.11
CA ALA A 100 -13.15 13.28 1.15
C ALA A 100 -13.62 11.82 1.20
N ALA A 101 -12.70 10.86 1.16
CA ALA A 101 -13.03 9.43 1.26
C ALA A 101 -13.72 9.08 2.59
N MET A 102 -13.31 9.70 3.70
CA MET A 102 -14.01 9.55 4.98
C MET A 102 -15.44 10.07 4.90
N LYS A 103 -15.68 11.22 4.26
CA LYS A 103 -17.04 11.75 4.07
C LYS A 103 -17.90 10.86 3.17
N ASP A 104 -17.33 10.19 2.17
CA ASP A 104 -18.10 9.29 1.30
C ASP A 104 -18.54 8.01 2.03
N LEU A 105 -17.82 7.60 3.08
CA LEU A 105 -18.14 6.42 3.90
C LEU A 105 -19.26 6.68 4.93
N PHE A 106 -19.58 7.93 5.25
CA PHE A 106 -20.54 8.33 6.29
C PHE A 106 -21.71 9.15 5.75
#